data_AF-A0A2B2B7J5-F1
#
_entry.id   AF-A0A2B2B7J5-F1
#
_cell.length_a   1.000
_cell.length_b   1.000
_cell.length_c   1.000
_cell.angle_alpha   90.00
_cell.angle_beta   90.00
_cell.angle_gamma   90.00
#
_symmetry.space_group_name_H-M   'P 1'
#
loop_
_entity.id
_entity.type
_entity.pdbx_description
1 polymer ?
#
loop_
_entity_poly.entity_id
_entity_poly.type
_entity_poly.pdbx_seq_one_letter_code
_entity_poly.pdbx_strand_id
1 'polypeptide(L)'
;MHHHKLWIFANIAAIILSIVYIWFLRPHDSSILITAQFLSQIGVILFLININMYFIFLVIRKTSLRKVKISLAKFSRFLMKWHIKIALYGTTVIFGHALINLFELGPVIGFNHLKLLSGYLAILCLLFTLFAGYLRHKKASGFRRKFHLITAFVFLGVFLFHMFVFI
;
A
#
# COMPACT_ATOMS: atom_id res chain seq x y z
N MET A 1 -7.71 -23.88 -11.61
CA MET A 1 -6.26 -23.76 -11.93
C MET A 1 -5.78 -22.31 -12.19
N HIS A 2 -6.56 -21.26 -11.88
CA HIS A 2 -6.30 -19.90 -12.40
C HIS A 2 -5.96 -18.81 -11.37
N HIS A 3 -6.20 -19.03 -10.06
CA HIS A 3 -6.07 -17.96 -9.06
C HIS A 3 -4.65 -17.38 -8.92
N HIS A 4 -3.60 -18.19 -9.07
CA HIS A 4 -2.22 -17.70 -8.97
C HIS A 4 -1.81 -16.87 -10.19
N LYS A 5 -2.25 -17.26 -11.41
CA LYS A 5 -2.00 -16.49 -12.63
C LYS A 5 -2.71 -15.13 -12.59
N LEU A 6 -3.98 -15.12 -12.18
CA LEU A 6 -4.76 -13.90 -12.00
C LEU A 6 -4.12 -12.97 -10.96
N TRP A 7 -3.67 -13.52 -9.83
CA TRP A 7 -2.99 -12.75 -8.79
C TRP A 7 -1.66 -12.13 -9.27
N ILE A 8 -0.85 -12.88 -10.02
CA ILE A 8 0.38 -12.36 -10.62
C ILE A 8 0.06 -11.24 -11.61
N PHE A 9 -0.89 -11.49 -12.53
CA PHE A 9 -1.32 -10.50 -13.51
C PHE A 9 -1.82 -9.21 -12.85
N ALA A 10 -2.68 -9.31 -11.84
CA ALA A 10 -3.21 -8.16 -11.12
C ALA A 10 -2.10 -7.31 -10.46
N ASN A 11 -1.05 -7.94 -9.94
CA ASN A 11 0.10 -7.23 -9.36
C ASN A 11 0.95 -6.52 -10.41
N ILE A 12 1.25 -7.22 -11.50
CA ILE A 12 2.01 -6.65 -12.62
C ILE A 12 1.23 -5.47 -13.21
N ALA A 13 -0.06 -5.64 -13.44
CA ALA A 13 -0.94 -4.57 -13.93
C ALA A 13 -1.00 -3.39 -12.94
N ALA A 14 -1.15 -3.64 -11.64
CA ALA A 14 -1.18 -2.57 -10.64
C ALA A 14 0.11 -1.74 -10.64
N ILE A 15 1.28 -2.37 -10.76
CA ILE A 15 2.57 -1.68 -10.84
C ILE A 15 2.69 -0.88 -12.14
N ILE A 16 2.39 -1.48 -13.29
CA ILE A 16 2.49 -0.79 -14.58
C ILE A 16 1.51 0.39 -14.64
N LEU A 17 0.25 0.18 -14.23
CA LEU A 17 -0.75 1.22 -14.21
C LEU A 17 -0.38 2.34 -13.24
N SER A 18 0.23 2.04 -12.08
CA SER A 18 0.69 3.11 -11.18
C SER A 18 1.81 3.94 -11.80
N ILE A 19 2.76 3.30 -12.47
CA ILE A 19 3.87 3.99 -13.14
C ILE A 19 3.31 4.90 -14.23
N VAL A 20 2.45 4.36 -15.11
CA VAL A 20 1.83 5.14 -16.19
C VAL A 20 1.04 6.32 -15.62
N TYR A 21 0.20 6.06 -14.60
CA TYR A 21 -0.63 7.09 -13.99
C TYR A 21 0.18 8.22 -13.33
N ILE A 22 1.19 7.88 -12.52
CA ILE A 22 1.96 8.87 -11.77
C ILE A 22 2.87 9.69 -12.70
N TRP A 23 3.55 9.04 -13.65
CA TRP A 23 4.59 9.69 -14.43
C TRP A 23 4.07 10.38 -15.70
N PHE A 24 3.02 9.84 -16.34
CA PHE A 24 2.53 10.38 -17.60
C PHE A 24 1.26 11.20 -17.46
N LEU A 25 0.39 10.90 -16.48
CA LEU A 25 -0.88 11.63 -16.30
C LEU A 25 -0.82 12.71 -15.23
N ARG A 26 0.22 12.73 -14.40
CA ARG A 26 0.42 13.71 -13.33
C ARG A 26 1.83 14.29 -13.29
N PRO A 27 2.44 14.70 -14.43
CA PRO A 27 3.81 15.21 -14.43
C PRO A 27 3.92 16.51 -13.61
N HIS A 28 5.08 16.70 -12.98
CA HIS A 28 5.45 17.95 -12.33
C HIS A 28 6.81 18.40 -12.85
N ASP A 29 6.98 19.71 -13.01
CA ASP A 29 8.24 20.28 -13.52
C ASP A 29 9.20 20.66 -12.39
N SER A 30 8.69 20.85 -11.18
CA SER A 30 9.48 21.21 -10.01
C SER A 30 10.23 20.01 -9.44
N SER A 31 11.53 20.13 -9.21
CA SER A 31 12.38 19.05 -8.70
C SER A 31 11.92 18.49 -7.35
N ILE A 32 11.39 19.34 -6.47
CA ILE A 32 10.85 18.90 -5.17
C ILE A 32 9.54 18.11 -5.34
N LEU A 33 8.68 18.51 -6.28
CA LEU A 33 7.45 17.78 -6.58
C LEU A 33 7.75 16.45 -7.30
N ILE A 34 8.76 16.42 -8.18
CA ILE A 34 9.27 15.18 -8.78
C ILE A 34 9.79 14.22 -7.69
N THR A 35 10.48 14.75 -6.68
CA THR A 35 10.89 13.96 -5.51
C THR A 35 9.67 13.37 -4.80
N ALA A 36 8.60 14.15 -4.62
CA ALA A 36 7.36 13.64 -4.04
C ALA A 36 6.66 12.57 -4.90
N GLN A 37 6.70 12.68 -6.24
CA GLN A 37 6.21 11.64 -7.15
C GLN A 37 7.04 10.35 -7.06
N PHE A 38 8.35 10.49 -6.97
CA PHE A 38 9.23 9.35 -6.80
C PHE A 38 8.96 8.64 -5.47
N LEU A 39 8.81 9.41 -4.38
CA LEU A 39 8.40 8.87 -3.08
C LEU A 39 7.02 8.19 -3.16
N SER A 40 6.05 8.76 -3.87
CA SER A 40 4.73 8.12 -4.02
C SER A 40 4.82 6.77 -4.75
N GLN A 41 5.62 6.67 -5.81
CA GLN A 41 5.82 5.42 -6.54
C GLN A 41 6.51 4.35 -5.68
N ILE A 42 7.52 4.73 -4.88
CA ILE A 42 8.12 3.81 -3.91
C ILE A 42 7.09 3.38 -2.86
N GLY A 43 6.30 4.33 -2.35
CA GLY A 43 5.22 4.10 -1.39
C GLY A 43 4.22 3.07 -1.90
N VAL A 44 3.76 3.22 -3.16
CA VAL A 44 2.87 2.26 -3.85
C VAL A 44 3.49 0.87 -3.86
N ILE A 45 4.75 0.73 -4.28
CA ILE A 45 5.43 -0.57 -4.37
C ILE A 45 5.53 -1.23 -2.99
N LEU A 46 5.99 -0.49 -1.97
CA LEU A 46 6.13 -1.02 -0.61
C LEU A 46 4.77 -1.39 0.00
N PHE A 47 3.74 -0.60 -0.27
CA PHE A 47 2.37 -0.88 0.13
C PHE A 47 1.83 -2.15 -0.56
N LEU A 48 2.02 -2.29 -1.86
CA LEU A 48 1.62 -3.48 -2.63
C LEU A 48 2.30 -4.74 -2.09
N ILE A 49 3.62 -4.68 -1.80
CA ILE A 49 4.32 -5.82 -1.19
C ILE A 49 3.70 -6.20 0.16
N ASN A 50 3.32 -5.22 0.98
CA ASN A 50 2.68 -5.47 2.28
C ASN A 50 1.30 -6.10 2.17
N ILE A 51 0.41 -5.54 1.34
CA ILE A 51 -0.96 -6.05 1.19
C ILE A 51 -1.00 -7.42 0.51
N ASN A 52 0.01 -7.73 -0.33
CA ASN A 52 0.15 -9.03 -0.98
C ASN A 52 0.25 -10.21 -0.02
N MET A 53 0.67 -10.00 1.22
CA MET A 53 0.68 -11.07 2.22
C MET A 53 -0.69 -11.73 2.38
N TYR A 54 -1.78 -10.95 2.35
CA TYR A 54 -3.12 -11.51 2.40
C TYR A 54 -3.43 -12.38 1.16
N PHE A 55 -3.12 -11.86 -0.04
CA PHE A 55 -3.40 -12.56 -1.28
C PHE A 55 -2.57 -13.84 -1.43
N ILE A 56 -1.31 -13.85 -0.99
CA ILE A 56 -0.48 -15.05 -0.94
C ILE A 56 -1.16 -16.12 -0.06
N PHE A 57 -1.62 -15.77 1.14
CA PHE A 57 -2.33 -16.71 2.02
C PHE A 57 -3.68 -17.15 1.43
N LEU A 58 -4.36 -16.30 0.66
CA LEU A 58 -5.57 -16.68 -0.05
C LEU A 58 -5.28 -17.70 -1.15
N VAL A 59 -4.26 -17.46 -1.98
CA VAL A 59 -3.84 -18.37 -3.06
C VAL A 59 -3.38 -19.72 -2.50
N ILE A 60 -2.61 -19.74 -1.40
CA ILE A 60 -2.21 -20.98 -0.71
C ILE A 60 -3.44 -21.81 -0.31
N ARG A 61 -4.48 -21.18 0.25
CA ARG A 61 -5.72 -21.85 0.69
C ARG A 61 -6.54 -22.39 -0.48
N LYS A 62 -6.57 -21.67 -1.61
CA LYS A 62 -7.47 -21.95 -2.75
C LYS A 62 -6.85 -22.79 -3.85
N THR A 63 -5.52 -22.79 -4.00
CA THR A 63 -4.87 -23.62 -5.03
C THR A 63 -4.96 -25.10 -4.67
N SER A 64 -5.09 -25.99 -5.66
CA SER A 64 -4.98 -27.45 -5.46
C SER A 64 -3.55 -27.95 -5.69
N LEU A 65 -2.71 -27.17 -6.37
CA LEU A 65 -1.37 -27.58 -6.79
C LEU A 65 -0.39 -27.58 -5.61
N ARG A 66 0.03 -28.78 -5.17
CA ARG A 66 0.95 -28.97 -4.03
C ARG A 66 2.26 -28.21 -4.19
N LYS A 67 2.88 -28.26 -5.38
CA LYS A 67 4.13 -27.53 -5.68
C LYS A 67 3.99 -26.02 -5.45
N VAL A 68 2.87 -25.43 -5.87
CA VAL A 68 2.58 -24.00 -5.68
C VAL A 68 2.34 -23.68 -4.21
N LYS A 69 1.59 -24.51 -3.47
CA LYS A 69 1.40 -24.32 -2.02
C LYS A 69 2.72 -24.28 -1.26
N ILE A 70 3.59 -25.25 -1.51
CA ILE A 70 4.89 -25.36 -0.82
C ILE A 70 5.76 -24.14 -1.14
N SER A 71 5.83 -23.75 -2.42
CA SER A 71 6.60 -22.58 -2.85
C SER A 71 6.10 -21.30 -2.17
N LEU A 72 4.79 -21.02 -2.24
CA LEU A 72 4.20 -19.82 -1.62
C LEU A 72 4.27 -19.85 -0.09
N ALA A 73 4.21 -21.03 0.54
CA ALA A 73 4.40 -21.16 1.99
C ALA A 73 5.83 -20.83 2.42
N LYS A 74 6.84 -21.24 1.63
CA LYS A 74 8.23 -20.85 1.86
C LYS A 74 8.42 -19.34 1.66
N PHE A 75 7.88 -18.80 0.57
CA PHE A 75 7.96 -17.38 0.25
C PHE A 75 7.25 -16.50 1.30
N SER A 76 6.03 -16.85 1.72
CA SER A 76 5.30 -16.10 2.76
C SER A 76 6.02 -16.10 4.11
N ARG A 77 6.68 -17.20 4.51
CA ARG A 77 7.51 -17.21 5.73
C ARG A 77 8.69 -16.25 5.64
N PHE A 78 9.33 -16.17 4.47
CA PHE A 78 10.39 -15.18 4.23
C PHE A 78 9.82 -13.76 4.31
N LEU A 79 8.74 -13.48 3.56
CA LEU A 79 8.16 -12.14 3.49
C LEU A 79 7.56 -11.68 4.83
N MET A 80 7.01 -12.59 5.65
CA MET A 80 6.53 -12.27 7.01
C MET A 80 7.62 -11.64 7.91
N LYS A 81 8.89 -12.04 7.76
CA LYS A 81 10.01 -11.47 8.54
C LYS A 81 10.29 -10.02 8.15
N TRP A 82 10.04 -9.68 6.90
CA TRP A 82 10.28 -8.35 6.33
C TRP A 82 9.05 -7.45 6.37
N HIS A 83 7.85 -8.01 6.43
CA HIS A 83 6.57 -7.31 6.38
C HIS A 83 6.54 -6.05 7.27
N ILE A 84 6.89 -6.19 8.55
CA ILE A 84 6.90 -5.04 9.48
C ILE A 84 7.92 -3.99 9.07
N LYS A 85 9.14 -4.40 8.67
CA LYS A 85 10.19 -3.47 8.22
C LYS A 85 9.73 -2.72 6.96
N ILE A 86 9.17 -3.42 5.99
CA ILE A 86 8.66 -2.84 4.75
C ILE A 86 7.51 -1.86 5.06
N ALA A 87 6.61 -2.20 5.97
CA ALA A 87 5.55 -1.30 6.41
C ALA A 87 6.09 -0.02 7.06
N LEU A 88 7.13 -0.12 7.90
CA LEU A 88 7.78 1.05 8.49
C LEU A 88 8.49 1.91 7.44
N TYR A 89 9.28 1.32 6.54
CA TYR A 89 9.91 2.06 5.43
C TYR A 89 8.87 2.72 4.52
N GLY A 90 7.81 1.99 4.17
CA GLY A 90 6.70 2.53 3.37
C GLY A 90 6.02 3.69 4.07
N THR A 91 5.84 3.61 5.39
CA THR A 91 5.31 4.71 6.20
C THR A 91 6.21 5.93 6.11
N THR A 92 7.52 5.80 6.33
CA THR A 92 8.47 6.91 6.22
C THR A 92 8.40 7.59 4.85
N VAL A 93 8.38 6.79 3.77
CA VAL A 93 8.28 7.28 2.39
C VAL A 93 6.96 8.02 2.14
N ILE A 94 5.83 7.45 2.59
CA ILE A 94 4.50 8.05 2.46
C ILE A 94 4.42 9.38 3.24
N PHE A 95 4.98 9.44 4.45
CA PHE A 95 5.05 10.69 5.22
C PHE A 95 5.91 11.75 4.52
N GLY A 96 7.06 11.37 3.95
CA GLY A 96 7.88 12.28 3.14
C GLY A 96 7.10 12.84 1.94
N HIS A 97 6.40 11.97 1.19
CA HIS A 97 5.51 12.38 0.12
C HIS A 97 4.42 13.35 0.62
N ALA A 98 3.75 13.04 1.73
CA ALA A 98 2.69 13.87 2.28
C ALA A 98 3.20 15.25 2.74
N LEU A 99 4.37 15.30 3.41
CA LEU A 99 4.96 16.55 3.88
C LEU A 99 5.32 17.47 2.72
N ILE A 100 6.01 16.96 1.68
CA ILE A 100 6.34 17.78 0.51
C ILE A 100 5.08 18.35 -0.12
N ASN A 101 4.06 17.52 -0.37
CA ASN A 101 2.81 18.01 -0.98
C ASN A 101 2.07 19.00 -0.07
N LEU A 102 2.12 18.82 1.25
CA LEU A 102 1.49 19.74 2.18
C LEU A 102 2.14 21.13 2.14
N PHE A 103 3.47 21.21 2.07
CA PHE A 103 4.19 22.48 2.04
C PHE A 103 4.21 23.13 0.65
N GLU A 104 4.30 22.33 -0.41
CA GLU A 104 4.43 22.84 -1.79
C GLU A 104 3.07 23.03 -2.48
N LEU A 105 2.17 22.06 -2.37
CA LEU A 105 0.85 22.16 -3.02
C LEU A 105 -0.21 22.79 -2.12
N GLY A 106 -0.14 22.58 -0.80
CA GLY A 106 -1.10 23.13 0.17
C GLY A 106 -1.37 24.63 0.02
N PRO A 107 -0.33 25.49 -0.03
CA PRO A 107 -0.50 26.92 -0.25
C PRO A 107 -1.06 27.28 -1.63
N VAL A 108 -0.84 26.44 -2.65
CA VAL A 108 -1.20 26.72 -4.04
C VAL A 108 -2.65 26.35 -4.34
N ILE A 109 -3.08 25.15 -3.94
CA ILE A 109 -4.42 24.61 -4.24
C ILE A 109 -5.39 24.74 -3.05
N GLY A 110 -4.88 25.15 -1.88
CA GLY A 110 -5.62 25.27 -0.63
C GLY A 110 -5.66 23.96 0.17
N PHE A 111 -5.52 24.06 1.50
CA PHE A 111 -5.49 22.90 2.41
C PHE A 111 -6.80 22.08 2.45
N ASN A 112 -7.90 22.67 1.99
CA ASN A 112 -9.20 22.00 1.91
C ASN A 112 -9.44 21.29 0.56
N HIS A 113 -8.44 21.29 -0.32
CA HIS A 113 -8.55 20.64 -1.61
C HIS A 113 -8.73 19.12 -1.48
N LEU A 114 -9.58 18.52 -2.30
CA LEU A 114 -9.98 17.11 -2.16
C LEU A 114 -8.78 16.15 -2.24
N LYS A 115 -7.78 16.45 -3.07
CA LYS A 115 -6.53 15.67 -3.09
C LYS A 115 -5.80 15.66 -1.75
N LEU A 116 -5.72 16.79 -1.05
CA LEU A 116 -5.06 16.89 0.25
C LEU A 116 -5.91 16.24 1.35
N LEU A 117 -7.23 16.50 1.36
CA LEU A 117 -8.15 15.88 2.32
C LEU A 117 -8.15 14.35 2.22
N SER A 118 -8.19 13.80 1.01
CA SER A 118 -8.07 12.35 0.80
C SER A 118 -6.70 11.81 1.23
N GLY A 119 -5.64 12.62 1.11
CA GLY A 119 -4.30 12.31 1.63
C GLY A 119 -4.27 12.26 3.16
N TYR A 120 -4.87 13.23 3.85
CA TYR A 120 -4.98 13.24 5.31
C TYR A 120 -5.75 12.03 5.82
N LEU A 121 -6.86 11.69 5.16
CA LEU A 121 -7.63 10.49 5.47
C LEU A 121 -6.79 9.22 5.27
N ALA A 122 -6.01 9.14 4.19
CA ALA A 122 -5.11 8.01 3.96
C ALA A 122 -4.04 7.89 5.05
N ILE A 123 -3.43 9.00 5.49
CA ILE A 123 -2.47 9.01 6.60
C ILE A 123 -3.12 8.54 7.90
N LEU A 124 -4.33 9.02 8.20
CA LEU A 124 -5.06 8.60 9.40
C LEU A 124 -5.33 7.08 9.37
N CYS A 125 -5.82 6.55 8.25
CA CYS A 125 -6.06 5.11 8.07
C CYS A 125 -4.76 4.28 8.12
N LEU A 126 -3.65 4.81 7.62
CA LEU A 126 -2.32 4.18 7.76
C LEU A 126 -1.94 4.06 9.24
N LEU A 127 -2.08 5.13 10.02
CA LEU A 127 -1.76 5.13 11.46
C LEU A 127 -2.63 4.12 12.22
N PHE A 128 -3.93 4.06 11.94
CA PHE A 128 -4.82 3.03 12.51
C PHE A 128 -4.39 1.61 12.12
N THR A 129 -3.95 1.40 10.89
CA THR A 129 -3.49 0.09 10.40
C THR A 129 -2.19 -0.33 11.08
N LEU A 130 -1.25 0.60 11.27
CA LEU A 130 -0.01 0.38 12.00
C LEU A 130 -0.28 0.06 13.48
N PHE A 131 -1.20 0.80 14.11
CA PHE A 131 -1.63 0.52 15.48
C PHE A 131 -2.24 -0.89 15.61
N ALA A 132 -3.13 -1.27 14.70
CA ALA A 132 -3.69 -2.63 14.66
C ALA A 132 -2.59 -3.69 14.45
N GLY A 133 -1.59 -3.40 13.62
CA GLY A 133 -0.42 -4.23 13.39
C GLY A 133 0.44 -4.40 14.65
N TYR A 134 0.68 -3.31 15.38
CA TYR A 134 1.39 -3.31 16.66
C TYR A 134 0.67 -4.16 17.71
N LEU A 135 -0.65 -4.00 17.86
CA LEU A 135 -1.45 -4.82 18.79
C LEU A 135 -1.34 -6.32 18.47
N ARG A 136 -1.35 -6.67 17.17
CA ARG A 136 -1.17 -8.05 16.72
C ARG A 136 0.25 -8.57 17.00
N HIS A 137 1.28 -7.74 16.82
CA HIS A 137 2.66 -8.11 17.15
C HIS A 137 2.81 -8.41 18.64
N LYS A 138 2.18 -7.62 19.52
CA LYS A 138 2.22 -7.84 20.98
C LYS A 138 1.51 -9.12 21.41
N LYS A 139 0.39 -9.49 20.78
CA LYS A 139 -0.30 -10.77 21.02
C LYS A 139 -1.02 -11.23 19.77
N ALA A 140 -0.67 -12.43 19.31
CA ALA A 140 -1.39 -13.08 18.23
C ALA A 140 -2.72 -13.65 18.75
N SER A 141 -3.84 -13.02 18.40
CA SER A 141 -5.19 -13.54 18.65
C SER A 141 -6.05 -13.45 17.39
N GLY A 142 -7.09 -14.27 17.31
CA GLY A 142 -8.02 -14.27 16.17
C GLY A 142 -8.66 -12.89 15.96
N PHE A 143 -9.11 -12.25 17.04
CA PHE A 143 -9.67 -10.90 17.01
C PHE A 143 -8.69 -9.87 16.45
N ARG A 144 -7.45 -9.80 16.98
CA ARG A 144 -6.46 -8.82 16.52
C ARG A 144 -6.01 -9.05 15.08
N ARG A 145 -5.96 -10.31 14.64
CA ARG A 145 -5.72 -10.65 13.23
C ARG A 145 -6.84 -10.14 12.33
N LYS A 146 -8.10 -10.32 12.72
CA LYS A 146 -9.27 -9.81 11.98
C LYS A 146 -9.28 -8.28 11.97
N PHE A 147 -9.01 -7.65 13.11
CA PHE A 147 -8.95 -6.20 13.23
C PHE A 147 -7.90 -5.59 12.30
N HIS A 148 -6.65 -6.05 12.35
CA HIS A 148 -5.59 -5.58 11.45
C HIS A 148 -5.92 -5.82 9.98
N LEU A 149 -6.58 -6.94 9.66
CA LEU A 149 -7.03 -7.21 8.29
C LEU A 149 -8.08 -6.20 7.83
N ILE A 150 -9.09 -5.92 8.66
CA ILE A 150 -10.15 -4.95 8.34
C ILE A 150 -9.54 -3.57 8.14
N THR A 151 -8.69 -3.09 9.06
CA THR A 151 -8.06 -1.77 8.93
C THR A 151 -7.17 -1.69 7.70
N ALA A 152 -6.43 -2.76 7.36
CA ALA A 152 -5.61 -2.80 6.15
C ALA A 152 -6.45 -2.73 4.87
N PHE A 153 -7.64 -3.35 4.83
CA PHE A 153 -8.54 -3.26 3.69
C PHE A 153 -9.26 -1.90 3.59
N VAL A 154 -9.62 -1.30 4.73
CA VAL A 154 -10.13 0.07 4.76
C VAL A 154 -9.05 1.03 4.22
N PHE A 155 -7.81 0.89 4.70
CA PHE A 155 -6.69 1.67 4.20
C PHE A 155 -6.43 1.43 2.71
N LEU A 156 -6.51 0.19 2.21
CA LEU A 156 -6.43 -0.10 0.77
C LEU A 156 -7.50 0.66 -0.03
N GLY A 157 -8.75 0.66 0.44
CA GLY A 157 -9.83 1.40 -0.21
C GLY A 157 -9.57 2.90 -0.27
N VAL A 158 -9.20 3.50 0.87
CA VAL A 158 -8.87 4.93 0.96
C VAL A 158 -7.64 5.29 0.13
N PHE A 159 -6.61 4.43 0.12
CA PHE A 159 -5.41 4.61 -0.70
C PHE A 159 -5.74 4.61 -2.20
N LEU A 160 -6.55 3.67 -2.67
CA LEU A 160 -6.99 3.62 -4.06
C LEU A 160 -7.84 4.85 -4.41
N PHE A 161 -8.75 5.25 -3.51
CA PHE A 161 -9.51 6.49 -3.68
C PHE A 161 -8.58 7.71 -3.79
N HIS A 162 -7.64 7.87 -2.86
CA HIS A 162 -6.67 8.97 -2.91
C HIS A 162 -5.82 8.93 -4.18
N MET A 163 -5.43 7.76 -4.66
CA MET A 163 -4.66 7.60 -5.90
C MET A 163 -5.45 8.15 -7.10
N PHE A 164 -6.72 7.75 -7.25
CA PHE A 164 -7.52 8.02 -8.44
C PHE A 164 -8.50 9.19 -8.32
N VAL A 165 -8.64 9.82 -7.15
CA VAL A 165 -9.50 11.00 -7.03
C VAL A 165 -8.92 12.12 -7.91
N PHE A 166 -9.72 12.47 -8.92
CA PHE A 166 -9.49 13.57 -9.84
C PHE A 166 -10.24 14.78 -9.32
N ILE A 167 -9.61 15.48 -8.38
CA ILE A 167 -9.74 16.90 -8.08
C ILE A 167 -8.41 17.21 -7.41
#